data_AF-A0A9P6B8G4-F1
#
_entry.id   AF-A0A9P6B8G4-F1
#
_cell.length_a   1.000
_cell.length_b   1.000
_cell.length_c   1.000
_cell.angle_alpha   90.00
_cell.angle_beta   90.00
_cell.angle_gamma   90.00
#
_symmetry.space_group_name_H-M   'P 1'
#
loop_
_entity.id
_entity.type
_entity.pdbx_description
1 polymer ?
#
loop_
_entity_poly.entity_id
_entity_poly.type
_entity_poly.pdbx_seq_one_letter_code
_entity_poly.pdbx_strand_id
1 'polypeptide(L)'
;MRIDTVPKLALALSEMEDQLYAKSPPPIPNESTKDPYRRTKLREIKANRDDSLKDLYLFAFELAKLGTARNIDIDTAVAFWGVILKPRYPQITDFIAYIEEMNADENARMYKGVTKDLWNMTLQFLKTVKADLSDYDPEAEWPTTLDAYAAWKKQGTHGP
;
A
#
# COMPACT_ATOMS: atom_id res chain seq x y z
N MET A 1 13.23 2.47 -16.04
CA MET A 1 13.15 1.34 -16.97
C MET A 1 11.69 0.93 -17.07
N ARG A 2 11.02 1.18 -18.20
CA ARG A 2 9.61 0.76 -18.40
C ARG A 2 9.66 -0.66 -18.94
N ILE A 3 9.17 -1.61 -18.16
CA ILE A 3 9.01 -3.00 -18.60
C ILE A 3 7.58 -3.12 -19.11
N ASP A 4 7.43 -3.10 -20.43
CA ASP A 4 6.14 -3.09 -21.13
C ASP A 4 5.92 -4.36 -21.97
N THR A 5 6.85 -5.30 -21.95
CA THR A 5 6.79 -6.54 -22.72
C THR A 5 7.37 -7.70 -21.92
N VAL A 6 6.82 -8.91 -22.13
CA VAL A 6 7.25 -10.14 -21.46
C VAL A 6 8.75 -10.43 -21.64
N PRO A 7 9.37 -10.21 -22.83
CA PRO A 7 10.82 -10.38 -22.99
C PRO A 7 11.66 -9.40 -22.16
N LYS A 8 11.20 -8.15 -21.99
CA LYS A 8 11.89 -7.18 -21.13
C LYS A 8 11.75 -7.51 -19.64
N LEU A 9 10.63 -8.13 -19.25
CA LEU A 9 10.41 -8.62 -17.90
C LEU A 9 11.34 -9.81 -17.60
N ALA A 10 11.45 -10.75 -18.54
CA ALA A 10 12.34 -11.90 -18.42
C ALA A 10 13.81 -11.47 -18.30
N LEU A 11 14.25 -10.47 -19.09
CA LEU A 11 15.60 -9.93 -19.01
C LEU A 11 15.86 -9.21 -17.67
N ALA A 12 14.91 -8.41 -17.19
CA ALA A 12 15.03 -7.73 -15.91
C ALA A 12 15.07 -8.72 -14.73
N LEU A 13 14.31 -9.81 -14.82
CA LEU A 13 14.33 -10.89 -13.83
C LEU A 13 15.67 -11.65 -13.86
N SER A 14 16.23 -11.96 -15.03
CA SER A 14 17.55 -12.61 -15.11
C SER A 14 18.67 -11.73 -14.58
N GLU A 15 18.64 -10.42 -14.85
CA GLU A 15 19.61 -9.46 -14.29
C GLU A 15 19.49 -9.34 -12.77
N MET A 16 18.25 -9.38 -12.24
CA MET A 16 18.00 -9.38 -10.80
C MET A 16 18.44 -10.68 -10.12
N GLU A 17 18.20 -11.83 -10.74
CA GLU A 17 18.66 -13.13 -10.25
C GLU A 17 20.19 -13.19 -10.18
N ASP A 18 20.89 -12.68 -11.19
CA ASP A 18 22.35 -12.58 -11.19
C ASP A 18 22.89 -11.67 -10.07
N GLN A 19 22.17 -10.59 -9.74
CA GLN A 19 22.54 -9.69 -8.65
C GLN A 19 22.21 -10.22 -7.26
N LEU A 20 21.13 -10.99 -7.12
CA LEU A 20 20.68 -11.50 -5.82
C LEU A 20 21.45 -12.76 -5.40
N TYR A 21 21.91 -13.58 -6.34
CA TYR A 21 22.60 -14.85 -6.06
C TYR A 21 24.12 -14.84 -6.31
N ALA A 22 24.66 -13.69 -6.77
CA ALA A 22 26.05 -13.22 -6.79
C ALA A 22 27.21 -14.23 -6.90
N LYS A 23 27.98 -14.15 -8.00
CA LYS A 23 29.41 -14.53 -8.06
C LYS A 23 30.32 -13.56 -8.82
N SER A 24 29.89 -12.33 -9.13
CA SER A 24 30.80 -11.31 -9.67
C SER A 24 30.83 -10.07 -8.77
N PRO A 25 32.02 -9.49 -8.51
CA PRO A 25 32.15 -8.32 -7.66
C PRO A 25 31.40 -7.12 -8.26
N PRO A 26 30.94 -6.18 -7.40
CA PRO A 26 30.14 -5.05 -7.82
C PRO A 26 30.86 -4.23 -8.90
N PRO A 27 30.17 -3.74 -9.94
CA PRO A 27 30.77 -2.85 -10.93
C PRO A 27 31.37 -1.63 -10.23
N ILE A 28 32.67 -1.40 -10.43
CA ILE A 28 33.34 -0.19 -9.94
C ILE A 28 32.64 1.01 -10.61
N PRO A 29 32.09 1.98 -9.85
CA PRO A 29 31.37 3.09 -10.43
C PRO A 29 32.27 3.90 -11.36
N ASN A 30 31.94 3.94 -12.65
CA ASN A 30 32.55 4.88 -13.59
C ASN A 30 31.93 6.27 -13.34
N GLU A 31 32.78 7.26 -13.01
CA GLU A 31 32.43 8.67 -12.71
C GLU A 31 31.60 9.38 -13.79
N SER A 32 31.36 8.72 -14.94
CA SER A 32 30.53 9.22 -16.03
C SER A 32 29.01 8.99 -15.87
N THR A 33 28.54 8.25 -14.86
CA THR A 33 27.08 8.10 -14.64
C THR A 33 26.55 9.22 -13.75
N LYS A 34 25.96 10.26 -14.37
CA LYS A 34 25.21 11.29 -13.66
C LYS A 34 24.07 10.65 -12.85
N ASP A 35 24.32 10.42 -11.57
CA ASP A 35 23.37 10.13 -10.49
C ASP A 35 22.49 8.88 -10.68
N PRO A 36 23.01 7.65 -10.44
CA PRO A 36 22.23 6.41 -10.53
C PRO A 36 21.10 6.31 -9.50
N TYR A 37 21.14 7.12 -8.44
CA TYR A 37 20.12 7.18 -7.39
C TYR A 37 19.81 8.62 -7.09
N ARG A 38 18.95 9.26 -7.89
CA ARG A 38 18.51 10.66 -7.78
C ARG A 38 18.60 11.22 -6.35
N ARG A 39 19.79 11.66 -5.91
CA ARG A 39 20.05 11.99 -4.49
C ARG A 39 19.23 13.22 -4.11
N THR A 40 18.98 14.07 -5.10
CA THR A 40 18.06 15.21 -5.05
C THR A 40 16.63 14.77 -4.74
N LYS A 41 16.10 13.74 -5.43
CA LYS A 41 14.75 13.23 -5.16
C LYS A 41 14.63 12.60 -3.78
N LEU A 42 15.67 11.92 -3.29
CA LEU A 42 15.71 11.42 -1.91
C LEU A 42 15.69 12.55 -0.87
N ARG A 43 16.34 13.68 -1.15
CA ARG A 43 16.30 14.87 -0.28
C ARG A 43 14.92 15.51 -0.27
N GLU A 44 14.28 15.64 -1.44
CA GLU A 44 12.91 16.12 -1.58
C GLU A 44 11.91 15.22 -0.82
N ILE A 45 12.04 13.90 -0.95
CA ILE A 45 11.21 12.92 -0.21
C ILE A 45 11.38 13.10 1.29
N LYS A 46 12.61 13.31 1.77
CA LYS A 46 12.87 13.53 3.19
C LYS A 46 12.25 14.82 3.71
N ALA A 47 12.17 15.86 2.87
CA ALA A 47 11.56 17.14 3.22
C ALA A 47 10.02 17.06 3.19
N ASN A 48 9.44 16.34 2.23
CA ASN A 48 7.99 16.25 2.01
C ASN A 48 7.49 14.80 2.17
N ARG A 49 7.67 14.23 3.37
CA ARG A 49 7.39 12.81 3.61
C ARG A 49 5.92 12.42 3.40
N ASP A 50 4.99 13.26 3.85
CA ASP A 50 3.55 12.96 3.75
C ASP A 50 3.06 13.01 2.30
N ASP A 51 3.51 13.99 1.51
CA ASP A 51 3.18 14.07 0.08
C ASP A 51 3.83 12.92 -0.70
N SER A 52 5.09 12.60 -0.38
CA SER A 52 5.79 11.48 -1.01
C SER A 52 5.14 10.12 -0.69
N LEU A 53 4.66 9.94 0.54
CA LEU A 53 3.90 8.75 0.93
C LEU A 53 2.58 8.68 0.18
N LYS A 54 1.86 9.79 0.06
CA LYS A 54 0.62 9.87 -0.72
C LYS A 54 0.86 9.52 -2.19
N ASP A 55 1.91 10.05 -2.80
CA ASP A 55 2.27 9.74 -4.19
C ASP A 55 2.59 8.25 -4.38
N LEU A 56 3.39 7.67 -3.47
CA LEU A 56 3.68 6.24 -3.48
C LEU A 56 2.40 5.40 -3.32
N TYR A 57 1.52 5.81 -2.41
CA TYR A 57 0.27 5.14 -2.13
C TYR A 57 -0.69 5.14 -3.33
N LEU A 58 -0.83 6.29 -4.01
CA LEU A 58 -1.63 6.40 -5.22
C LEU A 58 -1.03 5.61 -6.39
N PHE A 59 0.30 5.63 -6.51
CA PHE A 59 1.01 4.85 -7.51
C PHE A 59 0.83 3.34 -7.32
N ALA A 60 0.89 2.86 -6.08
CA ALA A 60 0.72 1.44 -5.76
C ALA A 60 -0.63 0.88 -6.22
N PHE A 61 -1.72 1.65 -6.08
CA PHE A 61 -3.02 1.25 -6.61
C PHE A 61 -3.00 1.08 -8.13
N GLU A 62 -2.44 2.04 -8.87
CA GLU A 62 -2.36 1.96 -10.34
C GLU A 62 -1.43 0.84 -10.80
N LEU A 63 -0.39 0.50 -10.02
CA LEU A 63 0.51 -0.60 -10.29
C LEU A 63 -0.17 -1.97 -10.09
N ALA A 64 -0.93 -2.11 -9.00
CA ALA A 64 -1.61 -3.35 -8.64
C ALA A 64 -2.82 -3.66 -9.53
N LYS A 65 -3.39 -2.62 -10.16
CA LYS A 65 -4.56 -2.74 -11.04
C LYS A 65 -4.20 -3.47 -12.33
N LEU A 66 -4.92 -4.56 -12.62
CA LEU A 66 -4.72 -5.34 -13.83
C LEU A 66 -5.46 -4.71 -15.03
N GLY A 67 -4.70 -4.27 -16.03
CA GLY A 67 -5.25 -3.74 -17.28
C GLY A 67 -6.22 -2.58 -17.06
N THR A 68 -7.46 -2.74 -17.52
CA THR A 68 -8.53 -1.72 -17.41
C THR A 68 -9.45 -1.95 -16.21
N ALA A 69 -9.10 -2.84 -15.28
CA ALA A 69 -9.88 -3.06 -14.07
C ALA A 69 -10.04 -1.74 -13.30
N ARG A 70 -11.15 -1.60 -12.57
CA ARG A 70 -11.43 -0.42 -11.72
C ARG A 70 -11.07 -0.67 -10.25
N ASN A 71 -10.75 -1.91 -9.92
CA ASN A 71 -10.56 -2.42 -8.58
C ASN A 71 -9.29 -3.26 -8.55
N ILE A 72 -8.64 -3.30 -7.39
CA ILE A 72 -7.63 -4.31 -7.07
C ILE A 72 -8.28 -5.41 -6.22
N ASP A 73 -7.76 -6.63 -6.24
CA ASP A 73 -8.27 -7.65 -5.33
C ASP A 73 -7.96 -7.29 -3.87
N ILE A 74 -8.80 -7.78 -2.96
CA ILE A 74 -8.71 -7.42 -1.54
C ILE A 74 -7.44 -7.92 -0.87
N ASP A 75 -6.91 -9.08 -1.26
CA ASP A 75 -5.72 -9.70 -0.67
C ASP A 75 -4.48 -8.89 -1.08
N THR A 76 -4.43 -8.47 -2.35
CA THR A 76 -3.42 -7.50 -2.83
C THR A 76 -3.53 -6.16 -2.08
N ALA A 77 -4.74 -5.64 -1.89
CA ALA A 77 -4.93 -4.38 -1.17
C ALA A 77 -4.41 -4.46 0.29
N VAL A 78 -4.78 -5.54 0.99
CA VAL A 78 -4.32 -5.83 2.36
C VAL A 78 -2.80 -5.91 2.44
N ALA A 79 -2.17 -6.63 1.50
CA ALA A 79 -0.71 -6.72 1.45
C ALA A 79 -0.05 -5.35 1.26
N PHE A 80 -0.54 -4.53 0.32
CA PHE A 80 0.01 -3.18 0.13
C PHE A 80 -0.21 -2.26 1.33
N TRP A 81 -1.38 -2.32 1.98
CA TRP A 81 -1.62 -1.56 3.21
C TRP A 81 -0.64 -1.92 4.32
N GLY A 82 -0.39 -3.22 4.51
CA GLY A 82 0.56 -3.73 5.49
C GLY A 82 2.00 -3.30 5.23
N VAL A 83 2.38 -3.08 3.97
CA VAL A 83 3.74 -2.65 3.58
C VAL A 83 3.89 -1.12 3.57
N ILE A 84 2.95 -0.41 2.94
CA ILE A 84 3.08 1.04 2.69
C ILE A 84 2.64 1.85 3.91
N LEU A 85 1.51 1.50 4.52
CA LEU A 85 0.87 2.35 5.54
C LEU A 85 1.33 2.01 6.95
N LYS A 86 1.51 0.72 7.27
CA LYS A 86 1.86 0.26 8.63
C LYS A 86 3.05 1.00 9.27
N PRO A 87 4.15 1.32 8.56
CA PRO A 87 5.27 2.03 9.18
C PRO A 87 4.92 3.45 9.66
N ARG A 88 3.89 4.09 9.07
CA ARG A 88 3.48 5.47 9.38
C ARG A 88 2.18 5.55 10.18
N TYR A 89 1.27 4.61 9.94
CA TYR A 89 -0.06 4.50 10.54
C TYR A 89 -0.25 3.07 11.06
N PRO A 90 0.32 2.73 12.23
CA PRO A 90 0.27 1.37 12.76
C PRO A 90 -1.16 0.84 12.90
N GLN A 91 -2.15 1.70 13.18
CA GLN A 91 -3.55 1.34 13.35
C GLN A 91 -4.23 0.74 12.11
N ILE A 92 -3.58 0.79 10.93
CA ILE A 92 -4.03 0.05 9.75
C ILE A 92 -4.10 -1.46 10.01
N THR A 93 -3.31 -1.99 10.95
CA THR A 93 -3.35 -3.42 11.31
C THR A 93 -4.73 -3.85 11.78
N ASP A 94 -5.44 -2.99 12.49
CA ASP A 94 -6.79 -3.30 12.98
C ASP A 94 -7.78 -3.35 11.82
N PHE A 95 -7.61 -2.48 10.82
CA PHE A 95 -8.46 -2.48 9.63
C PHE A 95 -8.18 -3.71 8.74
N ILE A 96 -6.92 -4.14 8.66
CA ILE A 96 -6.55 -5.39 8.00
C ILE A 96 -7.17 -6.59 8.73
N ALA A 97 -7.04 -6.65 10.06
CA ALA A 97 -7.63 -7.72 10.87
C ALA A 97 -9.16 -7.78 10.72
N TYR A 98 -9.82 -6.62 10.69
CA TYR A 98 -11.25 -6.53 10.37
C TYR A 98 -11.59 -7.14 9.01
N ILE A 99 -10.86 -6.80 7.95
CA ILE A 99 -11.11 -7.33 6.61
C ILE A 99 -10.88 -8.85 6.58
N GLU A 100 -9.83 -9.33 7.24
CA GLU A 100 -9.51 -10.76 7.36
C GLU A 100 -10.63 -11.50 8.10
N GLU A 101 -11.14 -10.95 9.20
CA GLU A 101 -12.28 -11.52 9.95
C GLU A 101 -13.55 -11.58 9.10
N MET A 102 -13.88 -10.49 8.38
CA MET A 102 -15.05 -10.45 7.49
C MET A 102 -14.91 -11.35 6.26
N ASN A 103 -13.70 -11.85 5.97
CA ASN A 103 -13.41 -12.76 4.87
C ASN A 103 -12.99 -14.17 5.33
N ALA A 104 -13.12 -14.49 6.62
CA ALA A 104 -12.65 -15.76 7.18
C ALA A 104 -13.38 -16.99 6.59
N ASP A 105 -14.65 -16.86 6.21
CA ASP A 105 -15.36 -17.89 5.45
C ASP A 105 -15.12 -17.70 3.94
N GLU A 106 -14.39 -18.64 3.34
CA GLU A 106 -14.07 -18.65 1.91
C GLU A 106 -15.32 -18.65 1.01
N ASN A 107 -16.43 -19.24 1.48
CA ASN A 107 -17.69 -19.30 0.74
C ASN A 107 -18.54 -18.03 0.91
N ALA A 108 -18.23 -17.20 1.91
CA ALA A 108 -19.00 -16.02 2.28
C ALA A 108 -18.14 -14.74 2.40
N ARG A 109 -17.05 -14.63 1.62
CA ARG A 109 -16.19 -13.43 1.59
C ARG A 109 -17.00 -12.16 1.35
N MET A 110 -17.02 -11.27 2.33
CA MET A 110 -17.72 -9.99 2.28
C MET A 110 -17.03 -8.98 1.34
N TYR A 111 -15.70 -8.94 1.35
CA TYR A 111 -14.91 -8.04 0.53
C TYR A 111 -14.11 -8.83 -0.50
N LYS A 112 -14.26 -8.49 -1.78
CA LYS A 112 -13.56 -9.16 -2.90
C LYS A 112 -12.57 -8.26 -3.63
N GLY A 113 -12.71 -6.95 -3.47
CA GLY A 113 -11.81 -5.99 -4.10
C GLY A 113 -11.99 -4.59 -3.54
N VAL A 114 -11.02 -3.74 -3.83
CA VAL A 114 -10.94 -2.36 -3.34
C VAL A 114 -11.01 -1.41 -4.51
N THR A 115 -11.95 -0.47 -4.45
CA THR A 115 -12.06 0.61 -5.43
C THR A 115 -11.01 1.69 -5.14
N LYS A 116 -10.72 2.53 -6.14
CA LYS A 116 -9.83 3.69 -5.96
C LYS A 116 -10.34 4.66 -4.88
N ASP A 117 -11.65 4.78 -4.75
CA ASP A 117 -12.28 5.63 -3.75
C ASP A 117 -12.03 5.11 -2.33
N LEU A 118 -12.38 3.84 -2.06
CA LEU A 118 -12.12 3.21 -0.77
C LEU A 118 -10.63 3.27 -0.42
N TRP A 119 -9.75 2.98 -1.38
CA TRP A 119 -8.30 3.12 -1.21
C TRP A 119 -7.90 4.52 -0.72
N ASN A 120 -8.37 5.57 -1.39
CA ASN A 120 -8.06 6.95 -1.00
C ASN A 120 -8.64 7.32 0.36
N MET A 121 -9.88 6.89 0.62
CA MET A 121 -10.57 7.16 1.88
C MET A 121 -9.92 6.45 3.06
N THR A 122 -9.35 5.25 2.88
CA THR A 122 -8.56 4.57 3.93
C THR A 122 -7.38 5.41 4.39
N LEU A 123 -6.59 6.00 3.47
CA LEU A 123 -5.48 6.87 3.85
C LEU A 123 -5.97 8.14 4.55
N GLN A 124 -7.06 8.74 4.07
CA GLN A 124 -7.62 9.94 4.71
C GLN A 124 -8.11 9.62 6.13
N PHE A 125 -8.84 8.53 6.30
CA PHE A 125 -9.31 8.06 7.60
C PHE A 125 -8.17 7.89 8.59
N LEU A 126 -7.08 7.23 8.20
CA LEU A 126 -5.89 7.06 9.06
C LEU A 126 -5.18 8.38 9.42
N LYS A 127 -5.34 9.40 8.58
CA LYS A 127 -4.75 10.74 8.81
C LYS A 127 -5.61 11.61 9.71
N THR A 128 -6.94 11.52 9.60
CA THR A 128 -7.86 12.48 10.20
C THR A 128 -8.60 11.94 11.40
N VAL A 129 -8.77 10.62 11.51
CA VAL A 129 -9.43 9.96 12.64
C VAL A 129 -8.37 9.34 13.55
N LYS A 130 -8.49 9.58 14.85
CA LYS A 130 -7.58 8.99 15.84
C LYS A 130 -7.68 7.48 15.86
N ALA A 131 -6.58 6.85 16.23
CA ALA A 131 -6.48 5.39 16.31
C ALA A 131 -7.48 4.77 17.30
N ASP A 132 -7.92 5.50 18.33
CA ASP A 132 -8.93 5.05 19.30
C ASP A 132 -10.38 5.37 18.87
N LEU A 133 -10.57 5.98 17.70
CA LEU A 133 -11.87 6.41 17.16
C LEU A 133 -12.63 7.39 18.06
N SER A 134 -11.93 8.09 18.97
CA SER A 134 -12.55 9.04 19.91
C SER A 134 -13.13 10.28 19.23
N ASP A 135 -12.61 10.65 18.07
CA ASP A 135 -13.07 11.76 17.21
C ASP A 135 -13.72 11.29 15.90
N TYR A 136 -14.06 10.00 15.81
CA TYR A 136 -14.81 9.48 14.67
C TYR A 136 -16.25 10.02 14.68
N ASP A 137 -16.62 10.70 13.59
CA ASP A 137 -17.96 11.20 13.33
C ASP A 137 -18.73 10.24 12.41
N PRO A 138 -19.81 9.59 12.88
CA PRO A 138 -20.64 8.69 12.08
C PRO A 138 -21.50 9.43 11.04
N GLU A 139 -21.67 10.75 11.17
CA GLU A 139 -22.40 11.56 10.18
C GLU A 139 -21.47 12.05 9.06
N ALA A 140 -20.15 11.81 9.18
CA ALA A 140 -19.23 12.05 8.08
C ALA A 140 -19.47 11.01 6.96
N GLU A 141 -19.42 11.44 5.71
CA GLU A 141 -19.69 10.61 4.52
C GLU A 141 -18.56 9.62 4.20
N TRP A 142 -18.15 8.81 5.17
CA TRP A 142 -17.17 7.74 4.94
C TRP A 142 -17.80 6.61 4.11
N PRO A 143 -16.98 5.86 3.34
CA PRO A 143 -17.45 4.61 2.76
C PRO A 143 -17.96 3.67 3.84
N THR A 144 -19.08 2.98 3.57
CA THR A 144 -19.73 2.06 4.52
C THR A 144 -18.80 0.98 5.09
N THR A 145 -17.74 0.62 4.37
CA THR A 145 -16.69 -0.29 4.84
C THR A 145 -15.91 0.28 6.03
N LEU A 146 -15.61 1.58 6.02
CA LEU A 146 -14.92 2.26 7.12
C LEU A 146 -15.86 2.49 8.31
N ASP A 147 -17.15 2.76 8.07
CA ASP A 147 -18.14 2.84 9.14
C ASP A 147 -18.32 1.49 9.85
N ALA A 148 -18.41 0.41 9.07
CA ALA A 148 -18.50 -0.94 9.59
C ALA A 148 -17.23 -1.34 10.37
N TYR A 149 -16.05 -0.96 9.89
CA TYR A 149 -14.80 -1.10 10.65
C TYR A 149 -14.83 -0.33 11.97
N ALA A 150 -15.29 0.94 11.95
CA ALA A 150 -15.36 1.75 13.16
C ALA A 150 -16.32 1.14 14.20
N ALA A 151 -17.45 0.61 13.74
CA ALA A 151 -18.39 -0.12 14.58
C ALA A 151 -17.78 -1.42 15.14
N TRP A 152 -17.12 -2.22 14.30
CA TRP A 152 -16.42 -3.44 14.71
C TRP A 152 -15.36 -3.16 15.77
N LYS A 153 -14.53 -2.13 15.57
CA LYS A 153 -13.45 -1.76 16.49
C LYS A 153 -13.97 -1.26 17.85
N LYS A 154 -15.13 -0.59 17.88
CA LYS A 154 -15.78 -0.16 19.14
C LYS A 154 -16.40 -1.33 19.92
N GLN A 155 -16.85 -2.37 19.22
CA GLN A 155 -17.39 -3.58 19.84
C GLN A 155 -16.27 -4.48 20.39
N GLY A 156 -15.13 -4.52 19.70
CA GLY A 156 -13.94 -5.23 20.12
C GLY A 156 -13.11 -4.43 21.13
N THR A 157 -13.45 -4.45 22.42
CA THR A 157 -12.45 -4.31 23.49
C THR A 157 -11.52 -5.53 23.49
N HIS A 158 -10.71 -5.67 22.44
CA HIS A 158 -9.54 -6.54 22.46
C HIS A 158 -8.39 -5.64 22.94
N GLY A 159 -8.23 -5.61 24.26
CA GLY A 159 -7.17 -4.86 24.93
C GLY A 159 -5.77 -5.30 24.47
N PRO A 160 -4.75 -4.50 24.82
CA PRO A 160 -3.36 -4.67 24.36
C PRO A 160 -2.76 -6.04 24.67
#